data_AF-A0A1V4RUG8-F1
#
_entry.id   AF-A0A1V4RUG8-F1
#
_cell.length_a   1.000
_cell.length_b   1.000
_cell.length_c   1.000
_cell.angle_alpha   90.00
_cell.angle_beta   90.00
_cell.angle_gamma   90.00
#
_symmetry.space_group_name_H-M   'P 1'
#
loop_
_entity.id
_entity.type
_entity.pdbx_description
1 polymer ?
#
loop_
_entity_poly.entity_id
_entity_poly.type
_entity_poly.pdbx_seq_one_letter_code
_entity_poly.pdbx_strand_id
1 'polypeptide(L)'
;NEPNRLIAASVGVAIPADRRMYGYLSEHYSFGQTGKKAGEYAEDLAATMLATILGVDFDPDLSYDTKKELWKISGKIVRTRNITQTARGDKNGIWTTVITAAVLLP
;
A
#
# COMPACT_ATOMS: atom_id res chain seq x y z
N ASN A 1 17.88 -1.05 -15.24
CA ASN A 1 19.02 -1.95 -14.95
C ASN A 1 20.14 -1.17 -14.30
N GLU A 2 19.98 -0.86 -13.02
CA GLU A 2 21.00 -0.15 -12.24
C GLU A 2 21.51 -1.10 -11.16
N PRO A 3 22.79 -1.53 -11.24
CA PRO A 3 23.39 -2.35 -10.19
C PRO A 3 23.24 -1.70 -8.83
N ASN A 4 22.96 -2.51 -7.81
CA ASN A 4 22.78 -2.11 -6.41
C ASN A 4 21.57 -1.21 -6.11
N ARG A 5 20.79 -0.78 -7.11
CA ARG A 5 19.57 0.01 -6.88
C ARG A 5 18.57 -0.83 -6.09
N LEU A 6 18.08 -0.30 -4.98
CA LEU A 6 16.99 -0.92 -4.23
C LEU A 6 15.69 -0.72 -5.01
N ILE A 7 15.05 -1.81 -5.41
CA ILE A 7 13.73 -1.82 -6.04
C ILE A 7 12.70 -2.37 -5.06
N ALA A 8 11.47 -1.86 -5.12
CA ALA A 8 10.36 -2.32 -4.31
C ALA A 8 9.09 -2.47 -5.16
N ALA A 9 8.30 -3.49 -4.86
CA ALA A 9 6.92 -3.65 -5.30
C ALA A 9 6.04 -3.92 -4.08
N SER A 10 4.90 -3.26 -4.01
CA SER A 10 3.98 -3.29 -2.87
C SER A 10 2.55 -3.36 -3.34
N VAL A 11 1.73 -4.16 -2.65
CA VAL A 11 0.27 -4.18 -2.80
C VAL A 11 -0.35 -3.83 -1.46
N GLY A 12 -1.25 -2.85 -1.44
CA GLY A 12 -2.06 -2.47 -0.29
C GLY A 12 -3.49 -2.97 -0.43
N VAL A 13 -4.15 -3.25 0.70
CA VAL A 13 -5.57 -3.59 0.78
C VAL A 13 -6.24 -2.85 1.93
N ALA A 14 -7.45 -2.36 1.68
CA ALA A 14 -8.34 -1.79 2.68
C ALA A 14 -9.70 -2.48 2.63
N ILE A 15 -10.21 -2.86 3.80
CA ILE A 15 -11.46 -3.61 3.97
C ILE A 15 -12.44 -2.75 4.78
N PRO A 16 -13.63 -2.45 4.24
CA PRO A 16 -14.64 -1.66 4.95
C PRO A 16 -15.24 -2.44 6.12
N ALA A 17 -15.88 -1.71 7.04
CA ALA A 17 -16.63 -2.32 8.12
C ALA A 17 -17.91 -3.01 7.65
N ASP A 18 -18.62 -2.38 6.70
CA ASP A 18 -19.78 -2.98 6.06
C ASP A 18 -19.34 -4.04 5.04
N ARG A 19 -19.63 -5.30 5.33
CA ARG A 19 -19.32 -6.44 4.44
C ARG A 19 -20.15 -6.45 3.15
N ARG A 20 -21.16 -5.58 3.02
CA ARG A 20 -21.89 -5.36 1.77
C ARG A 20 -21.13 -4.46 0.80
N MET A 21 -20.12 -3.72 1.28
CA MET A 21 -19.31 -2.83 0.47
C MET A 21 -18.05 -3.55 -0.04
N TYR A 22 -17.56 -3.13 -1.20
CA TYR A 22 -16.30 -3.61 -1.74
C TYR A 22 -15.10 -2.99 -1.01
N GLY A 23 -14.01 -3.74 -0.93
CA GLY A 23 -12.72 -3.24 -0.46
C GLY A 23 -11.93 -2.52 -1.56
N TYR A 24 -10.76 -2.01 -1.20
CA TYR A 24 -9.87 -1.32 -2.14
C TYR A 24 -8.50 -1.99 -2.18
N LEU A 25 -7.94 -2.13 -3.38
CA LEU A 25 -6.57 -2.59 -3.62
C LEU A 25 -5.76 -1.44 -4.22
N SER A 26 -4.51 -1.33 -3.82
CA SER A 26 -3.55 -0.38 -4.37
C SER A 26 -2.25 -1.10 -4.72
N GLU A 27 -1.49 -0.52 -5.65
CA GLU A 27 -0.15 -0.97 -5.99
C GLU A 27 0.84 0.19 -5.90
N HIS A 28 2.08 -0.13 -5.61
CA HIS A 28 3.17 0.84 -5.60
C HIS A 28 4.49 0.17 -5.99
N TYR A 29 5.19 0.77 -6.93
CA TYR A 29 6.56 0.41 -7.25
C TYR A 29 7.47 1.60 -6.96
N SER A 30 8.68 1.33 -6.51
CA SER A 30 9.61 2.41 -6.21
C SER A 30 11.06 2.00 -6.25
N PHE A 31 11.90 3.03 -6.25
CA PHE A 31 13.34 2.93 -6.23
C PHE A 31 13.89 3.67 -5.02
N GLY A 32 14.84 3.05 -4.33
CA GLY A 32 15.50 3.65 -3.16
C GLY A 32 14.64 3.73 -1.89
N GLN A 33 13.39 3.24 -1.93
CA GLN A 33 12.56 3.13 -0.74
C GLN A 33 12.81 1.80 -0.02
N THR A 34 12.79 1.83 1.31
CA THR A 34 12.76 0.60 2.11
C THR A 34 11.42 -0.10 1.92
N GLY A 35 11.40 -1.42 2.15
CA GLY A 35 10.14 -2.19 2.09
C GLY A 35 9.07 -1.64 3.02
N LYS A 36 9.46 -1.11 4.18
CA LYS A 36 8.54 -0.43 5.10
C LYS A 36 7.88 0.79 4.47
N LYS A 37 8.67 1.72 3.89
CA LYS A 37 8.13 2.94 3.28
C LYS A 37 7.24 2.64 2.07
N ALA A 38 7.66 1.72 1.21
CA ALA A 38 6.88 1.33 0.04
C ALA A 38 5.56 0.65 0.45
N GLY A 39 5.60 -0.20 1.48
CA GLY A 39 4.42 -0.88 2.03
C GLY A 39 3.45 0.05 2.74
N GLU A 40 3.94 0.96 3.58
CA GLU A 40 3.13 1.99 4.23
C GLU A 40 2.44 2.88 3.20
N TYR A 41 3.14 3.28 2.14
CA TYR A 41 2.54 4.06 1.06
C TYR A 41 1.42 3.31 0.35
N ALA A 42 1.63 2.03 -0.02
CA ALA A 42 0.58 1.23 -0.65
C ALA A 42 -0.63 1.06 0.30
N GLU A 43 -0.40 0.73 1.56
CA GLU A 43 -1.48 0.60 2.56
C GLU A 43 -2.28 1.89 2.73
N ASP A 44 -1.59 3.03 2.87
CA ASP A 44 -2.17 4.36 2.98
C ASP A 44 -3.05 4.69 1.77
N LEU A 45 -2.54 4.40 0.57
CA LEU A 45 -3.25 4.66 -0.67
C LEU A 45 -4.54 3.85 -0.74
N ALA A 46 -4.52 2.56 -0.41
CA ALA A 46 -5.73 1.73 -0.41
C ALA A 46 -6.78 2.26 0.56
N ALA A 47 -6.35 2.64 1.77
CA ALA A 47 -7.24 3.13 2.80
C ALA A 47 -7.80 4.53 2.47
N THR A 48 -6.96 5.41 1.93
CA THR A 48 -7.38 6.74 1.45
C THR A 48 -8.45 6.62 0.38
N MET A 49 -8.23 5.78 -0.64
CA MET A 49 -9.18 5.61 -1.73
C MET A 49 -10.51 5.01 -1.23
N LEU A 50 -10.47 4.05 -0.30
CA LEU A 50 -11.69 3.53 0.33
C LEU A 50 -12.40 4.60 1.17
N ALA A 51 -11.66 5.41 1.92
CA ALA A 51 -12.21 6.48 2.76
C ALA A 51 -12.96 7.53 1.93
N THR A 52 -12.42 7.93 0.78
CA THR A 52 -13.09 8.85 -0.16
C THR A 52 -14.41 8.26 -0.67
N ILE A 53 -14.47 6.97 -1.00
CA ILE A 53 -15.70 6.29 -1.43
C ILE A 53 -16.73 6.25 -0.31
N LEU A 54 -16.30 6.08 0.94
CA LEU A 54 -17.16 6.02 2.11
C LEU A 54 -17.56 7.41 2.65
N GLY A 55 -17.15 8.50 1.98
CA GLY A 55 -17.45 9.87 2.39
C GLY A 55 -16.85 10.21 3.76
N VAL A 56 -15.59 9.84 3.99
CA VAL A 56 -14.79 10.34 5.12
C VAL A 56 -14.00 11.55 4.62
N ASP A 57 -14.05 12.66 5.36
CA ASP A 57 -13.28 13.85 5.02
C ASP A 57 -11.79 13.53 4.99
N PHE A 58 -11.18 13.74 3.83
CA PHE A 58 -9.77 13.53 3.59
C PHE A 58 -9.04 14.86 3.63
N ASP A 59 -8.18 15.02 4.64
CA ASP A 59 -7.21 16.10 4.69
C ASP A 59 -5.85 15.59 4.18
N PRO A 60 -5.38 16.06 3.00
CA PRO A 60 -4.12 15.62 2.41
C PRO A 60 -2.91 16.01 3.25
N ASP A 61 -3.00 17.06 4.06
CA ASP A 61 -1.90 17.64 4.83
C ASP A 61 -1.60 16.86 6.12
N LEU A 62 -2.49 15.95 6.51
CA LEU A 62 -2.29 15.10 7.69
C LEU A 62 -1.17 14.08 7.48
N SER A 63 -0.42 13.83 8.56
CA SER A 63 0.58 12.78 8.60
C SER A 63 -0.05 11.38 8.45
N TYR A 64 0.72 10.41 7.98
CA TYR A 64 0.28 9.01 7.83
C TYR A 64 -0.31 8.45 9.13
N ASP A 65 0.36 8.66 10.26
CA ASP A 65 -0.11 8.15 11.56
C ASP A 65 -1.43 8.81 11.96
N THR A 66 -1.58 10.11 11.70
CA THR A 66 -2.83 10.84 11.94
C THR A 66 -3.97 10.35 11.05
N LYS A 67 -3.70 10.09 9.76
CA LYS A 67 -4.67 9.50 8.82
C LYS A 67 -5.12 8.11 9.29
N LYS A 68 -4.16 7.29 9.74
CA LYS A 68 -4.42 5.94 10.25
C LYS A 68 -5.28 5.95 11.51
N GLU A 69 -5.06 6.90 12.42
CA GLU A 69 -5.93 7.11 13.57
C GLU A 69 -7.33 7.58 13.17
N LEU A 70 -7.43 8.56 12.26
CA LEU A 70 -8.71 9.06 11.76
C LEU A 70 -9.57 7.94 11.17
N TRP A 71 -8.97 7.04 10.38
CA TRP A 71 -9.69 5.89 9.81
C TRP A 71 -10.17 4.91 10.88
N LYS A 72 -9.33 4.61 11.87
CA LYS A 72 -9.71 3.75 13.01
C LYS A 72 -10.87 4.37 13.80
N ILE A 73 -10.82 5.69 14.03
CA ILE A 73 -11.85 6.43 14.77
C ILE A 73 -13.15 6.52 13.97
N SER A 74 -13.07 6.65 12.63
CA SER A 74 -14.27 6.71 11.77
C SER A 74 -15.13 5.45 11.84
N GLY A 75 -14.57 4.32 12.27
CA GLY A 75 -15.23 3.01 12.30
C GLY A 75 -15.62 2.46 10.93
N LYS A 76 -15.33 3.19 9.83
CA LYS A 76 -15.74 2.81 8.47
C LYS A 76 -14.76 1.82 7.81
N ILE A 77 -13.50 1.78 8.25
CA ILE A 77 -12.47 0.86 7.77
C ILE A 77 -12.10 -0.09 8.91
N VAL A 78 -12.28 -1.39 8.69
CA VAL A 78 -12.00 -2.42 9.71
C VAL A 78 -10.55 -2.87 9.67
N ARG A 79 -9.96 -2.98 8.48
CA ARG A 79 -8.62 -3.53 8.34
C ARG A 79 -7.91 -3.00 7.11
N THR A 80 -6.65 -2.64 7.30
CA THR A 80 -5.70 -2.35 6.25
C THR A 80 -4.54 -3.35 6.33
N ARG A 81 -3.91 -3.66 5.20
CA ARG A 81 -2.71 -4.50 5.13
C ARG A 81 -1.93 -4.17 3.87
N ASN A 82 -0.62 -4.38 3.89
CA ASN A 82 0.20 -4.45 2.68
C ASN A 82 1.05 -5.73 2.63
N ILE A 83 1.50 -6.07 1.42
CA ILE A 83 2.57 -7.01 1.14
C ILE A 83 3.58 -6.30 0.26
N THR A 84 4.86 -6.34 0.66
CA THR A 84 5.94 -5.65 -0.04
C THR A 84 7.13 -6.58 -0.23
N GLN A 85 7.69 -6.57 -1.44
CA GLN A 85 8.94 -7.22 -1.75
C GLN A 85 9.98 -6.18 -2.19
N THR A 86 11.21 -6.34 -1.72
CA THR A 86 12.34 -5.50 -2.15
C THR A 86 13.54 -6.35 -2.53
N ALA A 87 14.35 -5.83 -3.44
CA ALA A 87 15.62 -6.44 -3.83
C ALA A 87 16.62 -5.35 -4.19
N ARG A 88 17.91 -5.61 -3.98
CA ARG A 88 18.96 -4.80 -4.58
C ARG A 88 19.27 -5.39 -5.96
N GLY A 89 19.33 -4.54 -6.97
CA GLY A 89 19.75 -4.95 -8.31
C GLY A 89 21.11 -5.66 -8.25
N ASP A 90 21.24 -6.75 -8.98
CA ASP A 90 22.48 -7.53 -9.02
C ASP A 90 23.69 -6.66 -9.36
N LYS A 91 24.78 -6.86 -8.63
CA LYS A 91 26.00 -6.04 -8.75
C LYS A 91 26.68 -6.17 -10.11
N ASN A 92 26.46 -7.27 -10.83
CA ASN A 92 27.01 -7.52 -12.16
C ASN A 92 26.03 -7.11 -13.27
N GLY A 93 24.91 -6.48 -12.94
CA GLY A 93 23.92 -6.00 -13.90
C GLY A 93 22.95 -7.08 -14.40
N ILE A 94 22.88 -8.24 -13.75
CA ILE A 94 21.85 -9.25 -14.04
C ILE A 94 20.46 -8.68 -13.70
N TRP A 95 19.48 -8.98 -14.54
CA TRP A 95 18.12 -8.46 -14.34
C TRP A 95 17.55 -8.95 -13.02
N THR A 96 17.06 -8.01 -12.24
CA THR A 96 16.44 -8.25 -10.94
C THR A 96 15.03 -7.70 -10.98
N THR A 97 14.05 -8.52 -10.62
CA THR A 97 12.64 -8.17 -10.61
C THR A 97 12.04 -8.53 -9.26
N VAL A 98 11.18 -7.65 -8.74
CA VAL A 98 10.35 -7.90 -7.56
C VAL A 98 8.89 -7.88 -7.98
N ILE A 99 8.10 -8.78 -7.40
CA ILE A 99 6.67 -8.93 -7.70
C ILE A 99 5.93 -9.05 -6.37
N THR A 100 4.78 -8.39 -6.30
CA THR A 100 3.76 -8.57 -5.27
C THR A 100 2.41 -8.67 -5.96
N ALA A 101 1.46 -9.36 -5.34
CA ALA A 101 0.16 -9.62 -5.95
C ALA A 101 -0.94 -9.75 -4.90
N ALA A 102 -2.14 -9.30 -5.26
CA ALA A 102 -3.39 -9.74 -4.65
C ALA A 102 -4.11 -10.66 -5.64
N VAL A 103 -4.36 -11.91 -5.21
CA VAL A 103 -5.01 -12.92 -6.04
C VAL A 103 -6.41 -13.17 -5.51
N LEU A 104 -7.43 -12.86 -6.33
CA LEU A 104 -8.81 -13.20 -6.04
C LEU A 104 -9.06 -14.63 -6.51
N LEU A 105 -9.55 -15.47 -5.62
CA LEU A 105 -9.91 -16.86 -5.90
C LEU A 105 -11.44 -17.00 -5.94
N PRO A 106 -11.97 -17.94 -6.74
CA PRO A 106 -13.41 -18.24 -6.80
C PRO A 106 -13.92 -18.90 -5.51
#